data_AF-A0A0H3VB67-F1
#
_entry.id   AF-A0A0H3VB67-F1
#
_cell.length_a   1.000
_cell.length_b   1.000
_cell.length_c   1.000
_cell.angle_alpha   90.00
_cell.angle_beta   90.00
_cell.angle_gamma   90.00
#
_symmetry.space_group_name_H-M   'P 1'
#
loop_
_entity.id
_entity.type
_entity.pdbx_description
1 polymer ?
#
loop_
_entity_poly.entity_id
_entity_poly.type
_entity_poly.pdbx_seq_one_letter_code
_entity_poly.pdbx_strand_id
1 'polypeptide(L)'
;HTPSNWWYRHIAYPKEMNKGLVFVIEEIKTKNPTLYRKIIDYQEWAYLQQDHMEGANGADKTIGAFVAAVAEKDAKLLTDFSDLMKRLTSIQEGGEGIEKDYGFYSHSGNGRQIYTFGYGKEYLKSVLDYFVFTKGTQYNVQTLVNLEKMVIDHVQYLFHAGNYDPNPTGRYNNTFEYMDDLKNIVTKMVALNTANKSALQDAHDRMSGQKKDLEGNKMFWRGDYMAHKRSNFLSTVRMTSTRTVGAEAGNNSGNYNYYAGAGVN
;
A
#
# COMPACT_ATOMS: atom_id res chain seq x y z
N HIS A 1 13.02 -23.35 8.95
CA HIS A 1 13.19 -23.02 7.52
C HIS A 1 13.55 -21.54 7.43
N THR A 2 14.60 -21.18 6.70
CA THR A 2 15.08 -19.79 6.59
C THR A 2 15.07 -19.41 5.11
N PRO A 3 13.97 -18.80 4.59
CA PRO A 3 13.89 -18.48 3.18
C PRO A 3 14.94 -17.43 2.79
N SER A 4 15.48 -17.56 1.58
CA SER A 4 16.49 -16.64 1.04
C SER A 4 15.93 -15.24 0.80
N ASN A 5 14.68 -15.13 0.38
CA ASN A 5 13.99 -13.85 0.24
C ASN A 5 13.70 -13.24 1.62
N TRP A 6 14.31 -12.07 1.89
CA TRP A 6 14.18 -11.32 3.14
C TRP A 6 12.73 -11.02 3.50
N TRP A 7 11.87 -10.78 2.49
CA TRP A 7 10.49 -10.36 2.67
C TRP A 7 9.69 -11.32 3.56
N TYR A 8 9.91 -12.63 3.44
CA TYR A 8 9.25 -13.60 4.29
C TYR A 8 9.59 -13.41 5.78
N ARG A 9 10.87 -13.18 6.07
CA ARG A 9 11.36 -13.09 7.45
C ARG A 9 11.10 -11.74 8.09
N HIS A 10 11.14 -10.65 7.31
CA HIS A 10 10.99 -9.30 7.87
C HIS A 10 9.54 -8.80 7.81
N ILE A 11 8.70 -9.36 6.93
CA ILE A 11 7.32 -8.89 6.69
C ILE A 11 6.29 -10.02 6.85
N ALA A 12 6.38 -11.07 6.03
CA ALA A 12 5.27 -12.02 5.89
C ALA A 12 4.96 -12.76 7.19
N TYR A 13 5.98 -13.40 7.79
CA TYR A 13 5.78 -14.18 9.00
C TYR A 13 5.40 -13.31 10.20
N PRO A 14 6.07 -12.16 10.48
CA PRO A 14 5.64 -11.27 11.57
C PRO A 14 4.19 -10.79 11.43
N LYS A 15 3.77 -10.37 10.22
CA LYS A 15 2.38 -9.93 9.97
C LYS A 15 1.37 -11.07 10.14
N GLU A 16 1.68 -12.26 9.61
CA GLU A 16 0.77 -13.40 9.70
C GLU A 16 0.57 -13.85 11.15
N MET A 17 1.65 -13.86 11.94
CA MET A 17 1.59 -14.18 13.36
C MET A 17 0.65 -13.24 14.12
N ASN A 18 0.62 -11.95 13.79
CA ASN A 18 -0.20 -10.95 14.50
C ASN A 18 -1.71 -11.22 14.47
N LYS A 19 -2.22 -11.89 13.42
CA LYS A 19 -3.65 -12.22 13.31
C LYS A 19 -4.16 -13.07 14.47
N GLY A 20 -3.30 -13.95 15.02
CA GLY A 20 -3.61 -14.78 16.18
C GLY A 20 -3.03 -14.23 17.47
N LEU A 21 -1.78 -13.71 17.43
CA LEU A 21 -1.05 -13.32 18.65
C LEU A 21 -1.80 -12.30 19.50
N VAL A 22 -2.48 -11.32 18.87
CA VAL A 22 -3.22 -10.28 19.62
C VAL A 22 -4.22 -10.85 20.62
N PHE A 23 -4.77 -12.05 20.40
CA PHE A 23 -5.74 -12.68 21.30
C PHE A 23 -5.11 -13.50 22.43
N VAL A 24 -3.87 -13.98 22.23
CA VAL A 24 -3.27 -15.00 23.11
C VAL A 24 -1.95 -14.56 23.74
N ILE A 25 -1.40 -13.40 23.34
CA ILE A 25 -0.04 -13.00 23.71
C ILE A 25 0.15 -12.87 25.24
N GLU A 26 -0.84 -12.36 25.97
CA GLU A 26 -0.81 -12.26 27.44
C GLU A 26 -0.89 -13.65 28.13
N GLU A 27 -1.65 -14.57 27.55
CA GLU A 27 -1.70 -15.95 28.04
C GLU A 27 -0.36 -16.66 27.81
N ILE A 28 0.25 -16.49 26.63
CA ILE A 28 1.58 -17.03 26.32
C ILE A 28 2.62 -16.44 27.28
N LYS A 29 2.55 -15.13 27.57
CA LYS A 29 3.44 -14.46 28.55
C LYS A 29 3.45 -15.15 29.90
N THR A 30 2.28 -15.58 30.36
CA THR A 30 2.11 -16.22 31.68
C THR A 30 2.43 -17.71 31.64
N LYS A 31 1.95 -18.44 30.62
CA LYS A 31 2.05 -19.91 30.55
C LYS A 31 3.36 -20.41 29.94
N ASN A 32 3.99 -19.62 29.08
CA ASN A 32 5.26 -19.98 28.45
C ASN A 32 6.13 -18.73 28.18
N PRO A 33 6.75 -18.15 29.23
CA PRO A 33 7.55 -16.93 29.11
C PRO A 33 8.72 -17.04 28.11
N THR A 34 9.30 -18.24 27.97
CA THR A 34 10.38 -18.49 27.00
C THR A 34 9.88 -18.35 25.56
N LEU A 35 8.71 -18.91 25.25
CA LEU A 35 8.10 -18.74 23.92
C LEU A 35 7.67 -17.29 23.69
N TYR A 36 7.09 -16.65 24.70
CA TYR A 36 6.75 -15.22 24.64
C TYR A 36 7.96 -14.39 24.22
N ARG A 37 9.09 -14.50 24.93
CA ARG A 37 10.28 -13.69 24.62
C ARG A 37 10.79 -13.94 23.20
N LYS A 38 10.80 -15.20 22.73
CA LYS A 38 11.18 -15.52 21.34
C LYS A 38 10.27 -14.86 20.30
N ILE A 39 8.97 -14.76 20.57
CA ILE A 39 8.01 -14.10 19.68
C ILE A 39 8.30 -12.60 19.62
N ILE A 40 8.44 -11.96 20.79
CA ILE A 40 8.73 -10.53 20.90
C ILE A 40 10.09 -10.21 20.23
N ASP A 41 11.14 -10.94 20.57
CA ASP A 41 12.49 -10.79 19.98
C ASP A 41 12.44 -10.87 18.45
N TYR A 42 11.69 -11.83 17.90
CA TYR A 42 11.62 -12.02 16.46
C TYR A 42 10.90 -10.86 15.75
N GLN A 43 9.79 -10.39 16.31
CA GLN A 43 9.03 -9.27 15.74
C GLN A 43 9.81 -7.95 15.81
N GLU A 44 10.46 -7.67 16.94
CA GLU A 44 11.33 -6.51 17.10
C GLU A 44 12.54 -6.60 16.17
N TRP A 45 13.25 -7.74 16.14
CA TRP A 45 14.39 -7.98 15.26
C TRP A 45 14.05 -7.74 13.79
N ALA A 46 12.90 -8.21 13.33
CA ALA A 46 12.45 -8.08 11.95
C ALA A 46 12.28 -6.61 11.53
N TYR A 47 11.73 -5.77 12.41
CA TYR A 47 11.62 -4.33 12.18
C TYR A 47 12.97 -3.62 12.31
N LEU A 48 13.79 -4.03 13.28
CA LEU A 48 15.10 -3.43 13.55
C LEU A 48 16.16 -3.73 12.48
N GLN A 49 15.86 -4.59 11.50
CA GLN A 49 16.70 -4.70 10.30
C GLN A 49 16.78 -3.37 9.53
N GLN A 50 15.76 -2.52 9.62
CA GLN A 50 15.73 -1.16 9.06
C GLN A 50 16.06 -1.07 7.54
N ASP A 51 15.89 -2.17 6.82
CA ASP A 51 15.99 -2.27 5.37
C ASP A 51 14.63 -1.97 4.72
N HIS A 52 14.59 -1.37 3.53
CA HIS A 52 13.35 -1.19 2.75
C HIS A 52 12.20 -0.49 3.53
N MET A 53 12.50 0.55 4.30
CA MET A 53 11.55 1.25 5.18
C MET A 53 10.64 2.26 4.45
N GLU A 54 10.54 2.20 3.13
CA GLU A 54 9.70 3.08 2.30
C GLU A 54 8.41 2.38 1.85
N GLY A 55 7.45 3.17 1.40
CA GLY A 55 6.20 2.69 0.80
C GLY A 55 5.51 1.57 1.60
N ALA A 56 5.08 0.53 0.89
CA ALA A 56 4.38 -0.60 1.47
C ALA A 56 5.24 -1.41 2.44
N ASN A 57 6.54 -1.59 2.13
CA ASN A 57 7.43 -2.41 2.94
C ASN A 57 7.64 -1.81 4.34
N GLY A 58 7.85 -0.50 4.44
CA GLY A 58 7.95 0.19 5.73
C GLY A 58 6.65 0.10 6.55
N ALA A 59 5.50 0.29 5.91
CA ALA A 59 4.21 0.14 6.56
C ALA A 59 3.97 -1.30 7.05
N ASP A 60 4.33 -2.29 6.24
CA ASP A 60 4.19 -3.71 6.54
C ASP A 60 5.06 -4.16 7.72
N LYS A 61 6.32 -3.71 7.77
CA LYS A 61 7.22 -4.01 8.90
C LYS A 61 6.70 -3.42 10.21
N THR A 62 6.15 -2.21 10.14
CA THR A 62 5.51 -1.56 11.28
C THR A 62 4.35 -2.42 11.81
N ILE A 63 3.46 -2.86 10.92
CA ILE A 63 2.35 -3.75 11.30
C ILE A 63 2.86 -5.09 11.84
N GLY A 64 3.95 -5.63 11.28
CA GLY A 64 4.56 -6.89 11.72
C GLY A 64 5.08 -6.84 13.15
N ALA A 65 5.64 -5.71 13.58
CA ALA A 65 6.18 -5.52 14.93
C ALA A 65 5.20 -4.90 15.94
N PHE A 66 3.98 -4.57 15.51
CA PHE A 66 3.03 -3.80 16.32
C PHE A 66 2.61 -4.50 17.62
N VAL A 67 2.30 -5.81 17.56
CA VAL A 67 1.88 -6.57 18.75
C VAL A 67 3.00 -6.62 19.78
N ALA A 68 4.25 -6.86 19.37
CA ALA A 68 5.40 -6.85 20.27
C ALA A 68 5.56 -5.49 20.99
N ALA A 69 5.56 -4.40 20.23
CA ALA A 69 5.70 -3.05 20.80
C ALA A 69 4.60 -2.73 21.83
N VAL A 70 3.36 -3.11 21.55
CA VAL A 70 2.23 -2.91 22.46
C VAL A 70 2.32 -3.80 23.70
N ALA A 71 2.62 -5.09 23.54
CA ALA A 71 2.71 -6.05 24.64
C ALA A 71 3.84 -5.73 25.63
N GLU A 72 4.96 -5.20 25.12
CA GLU A 72 6.08 -4.73 25.93
C GLU A 72 5.93 -3.29 26.42
N LYS A 73 4.89 -2.57 25.96
CA LYS A 73 4.70 -1.14 26.23
C LYS A 73 5.95 -0.32 25.81
N ASP A 74 6.59 -0.70 24.71
CA ASP A 74 7.79 -0.04 24.21
C ASP A 74 7.42 1.32 23.59
N ALA A 75 7.47 2.36 24.42
CA ALA A 75 7.15 3.73 24.02
C ALA A 75 8.09 4.25 22.93
N LYS A 76 9.35 3.80 22.89
CA LYS A 76 10.30 4.25 21.87
C LYS A 76 9.90 3.65 20.52
N LEU A 77 9.66 2.35 20.46
CA LEU A 77 9.30 1.67 19.23
C LEU A 77 7.94 2.15 18.68
N LEU A 78 6.96 2.40 19.57
CA LEU A 78 5.68 3.00 19.19
C LEU A 78 5.83 4.42 18.64
N THR A 79 6.78 5.20 19.16
CA THR A 79 7.11 6.54 18.62
C THR A 79 7.76 6.41 17.25
N ASP A 80 8.74 5.51 17.09
CA ASP A 80 9.41 5.25 15.81
C ASP A 80 8.37 4.85 14.73
N PHE A 81 7.39 4.02 15.07
CA PHE A 81 6.29 3.66 14.17
C PHE A 81 5.44 4.86 13.76
N SER A 82 5.11 5.72 14.72
CA SER A 82 4.30 6.92 14.47
C SER A 82 5.03 7.87 13.51
N ASP A 83 6.31 8.10 13.74
CA ASP A 83 7.13 8.99 12.92
C ASP A 83 7.35 8.43 11.52
N LEU A 84 7.57 7.12 11.41
CA LEU A 84 7.60 6.45 10.11
C LEU A 84 6.26 6.60 9.38
N MET A 85 5.13 6.33 10.02
CA MET A 85 3.81 6.41 9.38
C MET A 85 3.44 7.85 8.97
N LYS A 86 3.82 8.86 9.75
CA LYS A 86 3.69 10.28 9.34
C LYS A 86 4.50 10.57 8.07
N ARG A 87 5.73 10.04 7.97
CA ARG A 87 6.56 10.18 6.76
C ARG A 87 5.98 9.41 5.58
N LEU A 88 5.51 8.18 5.78
CA LEU A 88 4.95 7.35 4.71
C LEU A 88 3.63 7.91 4.15
N THR A 89 2.88 8.70 4.95
CA THR A 89 1.63 9.36 4.53
C THR A 89 1.80 10.76 3.95
N SER A 90 3.03 11.30 3.94
CA SER A 90 3.33 12.57 3.27
C SER A 90 3.54 12.39 1.77
N ILE A 91 3.58 13.50 1.04
CA ILE A 91 3.98 13.49 -0.38
C ILE A 91 5.48 13.28 -0.47
N GLN A 92 5.88 12.26 -1.24
CA GLN A 92 7.27 11.92 -1.48
C GLN A 92 7.85 12.77 -2.62
N GLU A 93 9.09 13.22 -2.46
CA GLU A 93 9.84 13.91 -3.52
C GLU A 93 10.56 12.92 -4.48
N GLY A 94 10.83 11.71 -3.98
CA GLY A 94 11.38 10.55 -4.67
C GLY A 94 11.33 9.31 -3.76
N GLY A 95 11.86 8.18 -4.21
CA GLY A 95 11.75 6.91 -3.50
C GLY A 95 10.38 6.24 -3.73
N GLU A 96 9.86 5.57 -2.70
CA GLU A 96 8.56 4.89 -2.76
C GLU A 96 7.46 5.60 -1.96
N GLY A 97 6.26 5.70 -2.53
CA GLY A 97 5.07 6.24 -1.87
C GLY A 97 4.17 7.05 -2.80
N ILE A 98 3.31 7.89 -2.19
CA ILE A 98 2.43 8.82 -2.90
C ILE A 98 3.26 10.04 -3.33
N GLU A 99 3.26 10.37 -4.62
CA GLU A 99 3.95 11.57 -5.13
C GLU A 99 2.98 12.71 -5.47
N LYS A 100 3.51 13.82 -6.01
CA LYS A 100 2.80 15.09 -6.26
C LYS A 100 1.59 15.01 -7.20
N ASP A 101 1.52 13.99 -8.05
CA ASP A 101 0.36 13.72 -8.90
C ASP A 101 -0.66 12.77 -8.25
N TYR A 102 -0.46 12.45 -6.97
CA TYR A 102 -1.20 11.47 -6.18
C TYR A 102 -1.10 10.02 -6.68
N GLY A 103 -0.22 9.76 -7.65
CA GLY A 103 0.17 8.41 -8.04
C GLY A 103 0.99 7.72 -6.96
N PHE A 104 0.89 6.39 -6.90
CA PHE A 104 1.70 5.57 -6.01
C PHE A 104 2.81 4.86 -6.78
N TYR A 105 4.03 4.99 -6.27
CA TYR A 105 5.25 4.47 -6.88
C TYR A 105 6.00 3.58 -5.89
N SER A 106 6.56 2.47 -6.38
CA SER A 106 7.35 1.53 -5.58
C SER A 106 8.48 0.96 -6.41
N HIS A 107 9.53 0.43 -5.80
CA HIS A 107 10.72 -0.07 -6.49
C HIS A 107 11.33 1.00 -7.43
N SER A 108 11.36 2.24 -6.97
CA SER A 108 11.76 3.41 -7.78
C SER A 108 13.28 3.60 -7.91
N GLY A 109 14.10 2.62 -7.52
CA GLY A 109 15.55 2.76 -7.41
C GLY A 109 16.26 3.06 -8.74
N ASN A 110 15.68 2.66 -9.86
CA ASN A 110 16.21 2.90 -11.22
C ASN A 110 15.32 3.85 -12.04
N GLY A 111 14.41 4.57 -11.39
CA GLY A 111 13.37 5.38 -12.02
C GLY A 111 11.99 5.00 -11.46
N ARG A 112 11.05 5.94 -11.54
CA ARG A 112 9.71 5.77 -10.98
C ARG A 112 8.98 4.61 -11.66
N GLN A 113 8.47 3.68 -10.85
CA GLN A 113 7.60 2.62 -11.32
C GLN A 113 6.20 2.83 -10.72
N ILE A 114 5.22 3.12 -11.57
CA ILE A 114 3.82 3.19 -11.15
C ILE A 114 3.37 1.80 -10.68
N TYR A 115 2.93 1.69 -9.43
CA TYR A 115 2.73 0.39 -8.77
C TYR A 115 1.50 0.40 -7.86
N THR A 116 0.38 0.91 -8.39
CA THR A 116 -0.83 1.20 -7.64
C THR A 116 -1.53 -0.04 -7.11
N PHE A 117 -1.67 -1.08 -7.93
CA PHE A 117 -2.52 -2.23 -7.59
C PHE A 117 -1.79 -3.33 -6.80
N GLY A 118 -0.48 -3.44 -6.96
CA GLY A 118 0.35 -4.31 -6.11
C GLY A 118 0.75 -3.60 -4.82
N TYR A 119 1.90 -2.92 -4.83
CA TYR A 119 2.42 -2.26 -3.63
C TYR A 119 1.53 -1.14 -3.10
N GLY A 120 0.90 -0.33 -3.94
CA GLY A 120 0.02 0.76 -3.49
C GLY A 120 -1.17 0.27 -2.68
N LYS A 121 -1.74 -0.88 -3.07
CA LYS A 121 -2.80 -1.56 -2.33
C LYS A 121 -2.32 -2.06 -0.96
N GLU A 122 -1.17 -2.74 -0.90
CA GLU A 122 -0.61 -3.22 0.37
C GLU A 122 -0.23 -2.05 1.30
N TYR A 123 0.30 -0.97 0.73
CA TYR A 123 0.55 0.29 1.45
C TYR A 123 -0.73 0.85 2.05
N LEU A 124 -1.79 1.05 1.25
CA LEU A 124 -3.05 1.61 1.73
C LEU A 124 -3.64 0.75 2.86
N LYS A 125 -3.59 -0.57 2.71
CA LYS A 125 -4.06 -1.52 3.73
C LYS A 125 -3.33 -1.34 5.05
N SER A 126 -2.00 -1.43 5.04
CA SER A 126 -1.20 -1.39 6.26
C SER A 126 -1.22 -0.02 6.96
N VAL A 127 -1.21 1.07 6.19
CA VAL A 127 -1.36 2.42 6.77
C VAL A 127 -2.75 2.61 7.38
N LEU A 128 -3.80 2.14 6.71
CA LEU A 128 -5.16 2.24 7.22
C LEU A 128 -5.37 1.41 8.49
N ASP A 129 -4.85 0.17 8.51
CA ASP A 129 -4.87 -0.68 9.71
C ASP A 129 -4.12 0.02 10.86
N TYR A 130 -2.94 0.59 10.62
CA TYR A 130 -2.20 1.37 11.63
C TYR A 130 -3.00 2.55 12.17
N PHE A 131 -3.59 3.36 11.29
CA PHE A 131 -4.43 4.49 11.68
C PHE A 131 -5.59 4.06 12.57
N VAL A 132 -6.27 2.96 12.23
CA VAL A 132 -7.38 2.42 13.03
C VAL A 132 -6.88 1.92 14.39
N PHE A 133 -5.78 1.16 14.42
CA PHE A 133 -5.22 0.60 15.66
C PHE A 133 -4.74 1.67 16.64
N THR A 134 -4.25 2.80 16.12
CA THR A 134 -3.70 3.89 16.94
C THR A 134 -4.69 5.02 17.19
N LYS A 135 -5.91 4.93 16.65
CA LYS A 135 -6.94 5.97 16.81
C LYS A 135 -7.21 6.29 18.28
N GLY A 136 -7.14 7.57 18.63
CA GLY A 136 -7.34 8.05 20.01
C GLY A 136 -6.11 7.94 20.90
N THR A 137 -4.96 7.49 20.37
CA THR A 137 -3.68 7.46 21.08
C THR A 137 -2.75 8.56 20.59
N GLN A 138 -1.70 8.86 21.35
CA GLN A 138 -0.62 9.79 20.95
C GLN A 138 0.20 9.32 19.74
N TYR A 139 0.10 8.04 19.37
CA TYR A 139 0.86 7.45 18.26
C TYR A 139 0.13 7.56 16.91
N ASN A 140 -1.09 8.08 16.87
CA ASN A 140 -1.89 8.13 15.65
C ASN A 140 -1.30 9.07 14.58
N VAL A 141 -1.52 8.72 13.31
CA VAL A 141 -1.35 9.64 12.18
C VAL A 141 -2.54 10.62 12.17
N GLN A 142 -2.27 11.92 12.14
CA GLN A 142 -3.32 12.94 12.32
C GLN A 142 -4.23 13.13 11.10
N THR A 143 -3.76 12.82 9.89
CA THR A 143 -4.53 13.04 8.66
C THR A 143 -4.28 11.94 7.64
N LEU A 144 -5.34 11.60 6.89
CA LEU A 144 -5.30 10.65 5.78
C LEU A 144 -5.43 11.34 4.42
N VAL A 145 -5.35 12.67 4.37
CA VAL A 145 -5.70 13.46 3.18
C VAL A 145 -5.00 13.00 1.90
N ASN A 146 -3.71 12.60 1.98
CA ASN A 146 -2.98 12.14 0.81
C ASN A 146 -3.43 10.74 0.36
N LEU A 147 -3.79 9.86 1.30
CA LEU A 147 -4.36 8.55 0.98
C LEU A 147 -5.73 8.71 0.32
N GLU A 148 -6.56 9.62 0.83
CA GLU A 148 -7.86 9.93 0.25
C GLU A 148 -7.70 10.50 -1.16
N LYS A 149 -6.74 11.40 -1.37
CA LYS A 149 -6.41 11.93 -2.70
C LYS A 149 -5.79 10.87 -3.62
N MET A 150 -5.00 9.92 -3.10
CA MET A 150 -4.58 8.78 -3.91
C MET A 150 -5.80 8.00 -4.42
N VAL A 151 -6.87 7.85 -3.64
CA VAL A 151 -8.10 7.21 -4.12
C VAL A 151 -8.86 8.08 -5.12
N ILE A 152 -9.09 9.35 -4.75
CA ILE A 152 -9.96 10.28 -5.49
C ILE A 152 -9.27 10.81 -6.77
N ASP A 153 -8.01 11.19 -6.70
CA ASP A 153 -7.31 11.84 -7.79
C ASP A 153 -6.48 10.88 -8.64
N HIS A 154 -6.35 9.62 -8.23
CA HIS A 154 -5.54 8.62 -8.92
C HIS A 154 -6.28 7.29 -9.15
N VAL A 155 -6.55 6.50 -8.11
CA VAL A 155 -7.08 5.13 -8.25
C VAL A 155 -8.37 5.08 -9.07
N GLN A 156 -9.36 5.94 -8.82
CA GLN A 156 -10.64 5.88 -9.54
C GLN A 156 -10.51 6.13 -11.06
N TYR A 157 -9.46 6.83 -11.50
CA TYR A 157 -9.19 7.05 -12.91
C TYR A 157 -8.70 5.79 -13.64
N LEU A 158 -8.19 4.82 -12.88
CA LEU A 158 -7.67 3.56 -13.39
C LEU A 158 -8.74 2.47 -13.48
N PHE A 159 -9.96 2.73 -13.01
CA PHE A 159 -11.09 1.82 -13.08
C PHE A 159 -12.05 2.17 -14.22
N HIS A 160 -12.74 1.18 -14.77
CA HIS A 160 -13.90 1.36 -15.65
C HIS A 160 -14.85 0.18 -15.55
N ALA A 161 -16.15 0.47 -15.41
CA ALA A 161 -17.22 -0.53 -15.35
C ALA A 161 -16.91 -1.72 -14.41
N GLY A 162 -16.37 -1.42 -13.23
CA GLY A 162 -16.02 -2.42 -12.23
C GLY A 162 -14.62 -3.02 -12.35
N ASN A 163 -13.94 -2.90 -13.50
CA ASN A 163 -12.61 -3.44 -13.80
C ASN A 163 -11.53 -2.35 -13.69
N TYR A 164 -10.24 -2.71 -13.69
CA TYR A 164 -9.13 -1.76 -13.69
C TYR A 164 -8.11 -2.02 -14.81
N ASP A 165 -7.34 -1.00 -15.20
CA ASP A 165 -6.21 -1.15 -16.13
C ASP A 165 -5.05 -1.93 -15.46
N PRO A 166 -4.61 -3.07 -16.02
CA PRO A 166 -3.53 -3.87 -15.45
C PRO A 166 -2.17 -3.17 -15.44
N ASN A 167 -1.93 -2.14 -16.23
CA ASN A 167 -0.58 -1.58 -16.36
C ASN A 167 0.09 -1.14 -15.02
N PRO A 168 -0.62 -0.58 -14.03
CA PRO A 168 -0.04 -0.18 -12.74
C PRO A 168 0.11 -1.30 -11.69
N THR A 169 0.15 -2.58 -12.08
CA THR A 169 0.35 -3.73 -11.17
C THR A 169 1.81 -4.19 -11.04
N GLY A 170 2.72 -3.57 -11.78
CA GLY A 170 4.15 -3.92 -11.84
C GLY A 170 4.39 -5.31 -12.41
N ARG A 171 4.99 -6.24 -11.66
CA ARG A 171 5.36 -7.57 -12.19
C ARG A 171 4.18 -8.49 -12.54
N TYR A 172 2.98 -8.19 -12.06
CA TYR A 172 1.79 -9.03 -12.25
C TYR A 172 0.79 -8.37 -13.19
N ASN A 173 0.97 -8.49 -14.51
CA ASN A 173 0.00 -7.96 -15.48
C ASN A 173 -1.28 -8.81 -15.47
N ASN A 174 -2.19 -8.51 -14.55
CA ASN A 174 -3.48 -9.17 -14.39
C ASN A 174 -4.59 -8.12 -14.21
N THR A 175 -5.82 -8.48 -14.59
CA THR A 175 -6.98 -7.57 -14.64
C THR A 175 -8.03 -7.84 -13.57
N PHE A 176 -7.82 -8.87 -12.74
CA PHE A 176 -8.80 -9.36 -11.75
C PHE A 176 -8.23 -9.47 -10.34
N GLU A 177 -6.91 -9.55 -10.18
CA GLU A 177 -6.31 -9.64 -8.85
C GLU A 177 -6.45 -8.27 -8.16
N TYR A 178 -6.56 -8.23 -6.82
CA TYR A 178 -6.55 -6.98 -6.04
C TYR A 178 -7.77 -6.06 -6.15
N MET A 179 -8.66 -6.27 -7.11
CA MET A 179 -9.83 -5.43 -7.34
C MET A 179 -10.71 -5.31 -6.10
N ASP A 180 -11.13 -6.46 -5.54
CA ASP A 180 -12.02 -6.50 -4.38
C ASP A 180 -11.31 -6.05 -3.12
N ASP A 181 -10.03 -6.38 -2.95
CA ASP A 181 -9.19 -5.88 -1.86
C ASP A 181 -9.21 -4.35 -1.83
N LEU A 182 -9.01 -3.70 -2.98
CA LEU A 182 -8.96 -2.24 -3.06
C LEU A 182 -10.33 -1.61 -2.81
N LYS A 183 -11.41 -2.18 -3.36
CA LYS A 183 -12.79 -1.74 -3.06
C LYS A 183 -13.11 -1.87 -1.57
N ASN A 184 -12.68 -2.95 -0.94
CA ASN A 184 -12.84 -3.17 0.51
C ASN A 184 -12.02 -2.16 1.34
N ILE A 185 -10.80 -1.82 0.91
CA ILE A 185 -9.99 -0.76 1.54
C ILE A 185 -10.73 0.59 1.44
N VAL A 186 -11.25 0.96 0.27
CA VAL A 186 -11.99 2.22 0.11
C VAL A 186 -13.27 2.22 0.95
N THR A 187 -13.98 1.09 1.06
CA THR A 187 -15.13 0.94 1.97
C THR A 187 -14.76 1.27 3.41
N LYS A 188 -13.62 0.75 3.89
CA LYS A 188 -13.11 1.09 5.23
C LYS A 188 -12.77 2.58 5.35
N MET A 189 -12.19 3.19 4.33
CA MET A 189 -11.89 4.63 4.31
C MET A 189 -13.17 5.49 4.38
N VAL A 190 -14.22 5.13 3.65
CA VAL A 190 -15.54 5.78 3.72
C VAL A 190 -16.10 5.70 5.15
N ALA A 191 -15.97 4.53 5.80
CA ALA A 191 -16.47 4.30 7.15
C ALA A 191 -15.77 5.15 8.22
N LEU A 192 -14.57 5.68 7.94
CA LEU A 192 -13.88 6.63 8.83
C LEU A 192 -14.61 7.97 8.95
N ASN A 193 -15.53 8.27 8.03
CA ASN A 193 -16.39 9.45 8.07
C ASN A 193 -15.62 10.78 8.16
N THR A 194 -14.57 10.91 7.35
CA THR A 194 -13.78 12.14 7.21
C THR A 194 -14.54 13.20 6.39
N ALA A 195 -13.97 14.41 6.28
CA ALA A 195 -14.53 15.47 5.43
C ALA A 195 -14.66 15.05 3.95
N ASN A 196 -13.81 14.11 3.48
CA ASN A 196 -13.81 13.63 2.10
C ASN A 196 -14.72 12.40 1.88
N LYS A 197 -15.51 11.97 2.87
CA LYS A 197 -16.39 10.80 2.77
C LYS A 197 -17.21 10.74 1.48
N SER A 198 -17.86 11.85 1.11
CA SER A 198 -18.72 11.88 -0.09
C SER A 198 -17.90 11.63 -1.37
N ALA A 199 -16.70 12.21 -1.46
CA ALA A 199 -15.83 12.01 -2.62
C ALA A 199 -15.27 10.58 -2.66
N LEU A 200 -14.95 9.99 -1.51
CA LEU A 200 -14.54 8.59 -1.41
C LEU A 200 -15.66 7.62 -1.80
N GLN A 201 -16.90 7.88 -1.37
CA GLN A 201 -18.06 7.09 -1.76
C GLN A 201 -18.29 7.17 -3.28
N ASP A 202 -18.19 8.37 -3.85
CA ASP A 202 -18.28 8.57 -5.29
C ASP A 202 -17.19 7.80 -6.06
N ALA A 203 -15.95 7.81 -5.56
CA ALA A 203 -14.85 7.04 -6.13
C ALA A 203 -15.14 5.54 -6.05
N HIS A 204 -15.56 5.05 -4.88
CA HIS A 204 -15.92 3.65 -4.66
C HIS A 204 -17.03 3.17 -5.60
N ASP A 205 -18.09 3.96 -5.76
CA ASP A 205 -19.23 3.58 -6.60
C ASP A 205 -18.84 3.52 -8.08
N ARG A 206 -17.95 4.43 -8.54
CA ARG A 206 -17.39 4.35 -9.91
C ARG A 206 -16.47 3.15 -10.08
N MET A 207 -15.58 2.90 -9.12
CA MET A 207 -14.71 1.71 -9.11
C MET A 207 -15.53 0.41 -9.13
N SER A 208 -16.74 0.43 -8.60
CA SER A 208 -17.67 -0.71 -8.55
C SER A 208 -18.66 -0.77 -9.73
N GLY A 209 -18.58 0.18 -10.67
CA GLY A 209 -19.49 0.28 -11.82
C GLY A 209 -20.93 0.68 -11.45
N GLN A 210 -21.16 1.16 -10.24
CA GLN A 210 -22.48 1.55 -9.71
C GLN A 210 -22.81 3.03 -9.95
N LYS A 211 -21.83 3.81 -10.41
CA LYS A 211 -21.99 5.23 -10.74
C LYS A 211 -21.41 5.50 -12.12
N LYS A 212 -22.03 6.43 -12.85
CA LYS A 212 -21.51 6.91 -14.16
C LYS A 212 -20.03 7.25 -14.01
N ASP A 213 -19.21 6.91 -15.00
CA ASP A 213 -17.78 7.16 -14.92
C ASP A 213 -17.43 8.67 -15.01
N LEU A 214 -16.20 9.03 -14.64
CA LEU A 214 -15.65 10.36 -14.93
C LEU A 214 -15.43 10.51 -16.45
N GLU A 215 -15.51 11.74 -16.95
CA GLU A 215 -15.22 12.05 -18.36
C GLU A 215 -14.06 13.03 -18.43
N GLY A 216 -13.03 12.71 -19.21
CA GLY A 216 -11.89 13.60 -19.39
C GLY A 216 -10.56 12.87 -19.54
N ASN A 217 -9.49 13.64 -19.31
CA ASN A 217 -8.11 13.19 -19.39
C ASN A 217 -7.45 13.43 -18.02
N LYS A 218 -6.69 12.44 -17.53
CA LYS A 218 -5.85 12.57 -16.35
C LYS A 218 -4.45 12.12 -16.68
N MET A 219 -3.48 13.02 -16.54
CA MET A 219 -2.06 12.72 -16.68
C MET A 219 -1.44 12.53 -15.29
N PHE A 220 -0.79 11.39 -15.07
CA PHE A 220 0.10 11.14 -13.95
C PHE A 220 1.53 11.38 -14.43
N TRP A 221 1.93 12.66 -14.44
CA TRP A 221 3.17 13.13 -15.07
C TRP A 221 4.44 12.63 -14.38
N ARG A 222 4.35 12.14 -13.14
CA ARG A 222 5.49 11.52 -12.45
C ARG A 222 5.70 10.08 -12.93
N GLY A 223 4.65 9.43 -13.39
CA GLY A 223 4.64 8.03 -13.82
C GLY A 223 4.66 7.80 -15.34
N ASP A 224 4.72 8.87 -16.14
CA ASP A 224 4.58 8.81 -17.61
C ASP A 224 3.35 7.97 -18.03
N TYR A 225 2.23 8.19 -17.35
CA TYR A 225 0.99 7.46 -17.55
C TYR A 225 -0.18 8.42 -17.75
N MET A 226 -1.07 8.13 -18.69
CA MET A 226 -2.29 8.89 -18.93
C MET A 226 -3.52 7.99 -18.97
N ALA A 227 -4.61 8.45 -18.34
CA ALA A 227 -5.93 7.85 -18.46
C ALA A 227 -6.88 8.79 -19.21
N HIS A 228 -7.57 8.27 -20.21
CA HIS A 228 -8.66 8.91 -20.93
C HIS A 228 -9.95 8.16 -20.65
N LYS A 229 -10.94 8.85 -20.10
CA LYS A 229 -12.22 8.25 -19.70
C LYS A 229 -13.38 8.86 -20.45
N ARG A 230 -14.29 8.01 -20.88
CA ARG A 230 -15.61 8.35 -21.39
C ARG A 230 -16.64 7.43 -20.76
N SER A 231 -17.92 7.75 -20.92
CA SER A 231 -19.01 6.99 -20.31
C SER A 231 -19.01 5.49 -20.66
N ASN A 232 -18.43 5.11 -21.79
CA ASN A 232 -18.45 3.75 -22.33
C ASN A 232 -17.06 3.10 -22.51
N PHE A 233 -15.97 3.82 -22.21
CA PHE A 233 -14.63 3.23 -22.26
C PHE A 233 -13.62 3.95 -21.37
N LEU A 234 -12.57 3.21 -21.00
CA LEU A 234 -11.31 3.72 -20.50
C LEU A 234 -10.23 3.34 -21.52
N SER A 235 -9.40 4.32 -21.87
CA SER A 235 -8.18 4.10 -22.66
C SER A 235 -7.02 4.68 -21.88
N THR A 236 -5.99 3.88 -21.68
CA THR A 236 -4.83 4.24 -20.88
C THR A 236 -3.60 4.20 -21.75
N VAL A 237 -2.57 4.96 -21.42
CA VAL A 237 -1.27 4.82 -22.09
C VAL A 237 -0.19 4.82 -21.03
N ARG A 238 0.59 3.74 -20.99
CA ARG A 238 1.80 3.65 -20.17
C ARG A 238 3.05 3.81 -21.04
N MET A 239 3.83 4.84 -20.75
CA MET A 239 5.11 5.13 -21.39
C MET A 239 6.27 4.92 -20.41
N THR A 240 7.50 4.97 -20.93
CA THR A 240 8.73 5.07 -20.14
C THR A 240 9.59 6.23 -20.65
N SER A 241 10.42 6.76 -19.76
CA SER A 241 11.37 7.83 -20.06
C SER A 241 12.63 7.67 -19.22
N THR A 242 13.55 8.64 -19.29
CA THR A 242 14.73 8.68 -18.41
C THR A 242 14.38 8.86 -16.91
N ARG A 243 13.10 9.09 -16.57
CA ARG A 243 12.62 9.30 -15.20
C ARG A 243 11.85 8.12 -14.63
N THR A 244 11.42 7.18 -15.47
CA THR A 244 10.47 6.11 -15.16
C THR A 244 10.99 4.77 -15.67
N VAL A 245 10.41 3.68 -15.19
CA VAL A 245 10.73 2.33 -15.66
C VAL A 245 9.48 1.58 -16.13
N GLY A 246 9.72 0.58 -16.98
CA GLY A 246 8.69 -0.35 -17.44
C GLY A 246 8.17 -1.24 -16.31
N ALA A 247 7.25 -2.15 -16.63
CA ALA A 247 6.80 -3.14 -15.66
C ALA A 247 7.97 -4.07 -15.30
N GLU A 248 8.22 -4.24 -14.00
CA GLU A 248 9.36 -5.02 -13.55
C GLU A 248 9.22 -6.52 -13.84
N ALA A 249 10.37 -7.21 -13.75
CA ALA A 249 10.46 -8.65 -13.59
C ALA A 249 11.27 -8.95 -12.33
N GLY A 250 10.85 -9.96 -11.57
CA GLY A 250 11.53 -10.33 -10.33
C GLY A 250 10.87 -11.54 -9.67
N ASN A 251 11.66 -12.32 -8.93
CA ASN A 251 11.19 -13.53 -8.23
C ASN A 251 10.40 -14.48 -9.15
N ASN A 252 10.90 -14.73 -10.36
CA ASN A 252 10.26 -15.55 -11.41
C ASN A 252 8.88 -15.05 -11.89
N SER A 253 8.54 -13.79 -11.63
CA SER A 253 7.31 -13.14 -12.11
C SER A 253 7.63 -12.00 -13.06
N GLY A 254 6.75 -11.72 -14.02
CA GLY A 254 6.91 -10.61 -14.96
C GLY A 254 8.00 -10.79 -16.02
N ASN A 255 8.52 -12.02 -16.21
CA ASN A 255 9.63 -12.30 -17.12
C ASN A 255 9.38 -11.91 -18.59
N TYR A 256 8.12 -11.68 -18.99
CA TYR A 256 7.74 -11.28 -20.35
C TYR A 256 7.22 -9.84 -20.45
N ASN A 257 7.48 -9.01 -19.44
CA ASN A 257 6.98 -7.63 -19.36
C ASN A 257 7.73 -6.62 -20.27
N TYR A 258 8.61 -7.10 -21.17
CA TYR A 258 9.56 -6.28 -21.94
C TYR A 258 8.96 -5.04 -22.62
N TYR A 259 7.72 -5.14 -23.12
CA TYR A 259 7.05 -4.08 -23.89
C TYR A 259 5.91 -3.39 -23.14
N ALA A 260 5.65 -3.74 -21.88
CA ALA A 260 4.53 -3.20 -21.09
C ALA A 260 4.68 -1.71 -20.71
N GLY A 261 5.81 -1.09 -21.05
CA GLY A 261 6.03 0.36 -20.92
C GLY A 261 6.26 1.09 -22.24
N ALA A 262 6.09 0.42 -23.39
CA ALA A 262 6.44 0.93 -24.71
C ALA A 262 5.26 1.63 -25.42
N GLY A 263 4.36 2.28 -24.68
CA GLY A 263 3.15 2.92 -25.22
C GLY A 263 1.96 1.97 -25.40
N VAL A 264 1.81 1.04 -24.45
CA VAL A 264 0.67 0.10 -24.42
C VAL A 264 -0.63 0.84 -24.08
N ASN A 265 -1.73 0.43 -24.73
CA ASN A 265 -3.10 0.91 -24.51
C ASN A 265 -4.03 -0.23 -24.11
#